data_AF-A0A923N3P6-F1
#
_entry.id   AF-A0A923N3P6-F1
#
_cell.length_a   1.000
_cell.length_b   1.000
_cell.length_c   1.000
_cell.angle_alpha   90.00
_cell.angle_beta   90.00
_cell.angle_gamma   90.00
#
_symmetry.space_group_name_H-M   'P 1'
#
loop_
_entity.id
_entity.type
_entity.pdbx_description
1 polymer ?
#
loop_
_entity_poly.entity_id
_entity_poly.type
_entity_poly.pdbx_seq_one_letter_code
_entity_poly.pdbx_strand_id
1 'polypeptide(L)'
;MNWSIGIRKRDKVALALGFIFLVIVLANWFVNYSMKQVSHHFKSVYEDRLVPALDISAIVERSYKNHLLLEEHILTDDTTEKEKLSGDISQNQKQIDSILVKFEGTYLTIDERQSLENYKKARQNLLTVQNAILSQSGNLNTVAAKKSFNTAGNASFQLLLNPLHDLSKIQGTIGHELLNSAERQMNFIKLLTTLVIAMAVIIALLVATLLQTSRKLNSIKQQNFRLN
;
A
#
# COMPACT_ATOMS: atom_id res chain seq x y z
N MET A 1 54.69 7.99 -29.42
CA MET A 1 53.79 7.98 -28.24
C MET A 1 54.02 9.26 -27.46
N ASN A 2 53.38 10.37 -27.85
CA ASN A 2 53.47 11.67 -27.16
C ASN A 2 52.05 12.17 -26.90
N TRP A 3 51.50 11.84 -25.72
CA TRP A 3 50.24 12.42 -25.24
C TRP A 3 50.50 13.81 -24.69
N SER A 4 50.66 14.78 -25.61
CA SER A 4 50.67 16.20 -25.28
C SER A 4 49.23 16.65 -25.01
N ILE A 5 48.79 16.49 -23.76
CA ILE A 5 47.58 17.17 -23.27
C ILE A 5 48.01 18.57 -22.79
N GLY A 6 48.32 19.42 -23.76
CA GLY A 6 48.52 20.86 -23.57
C GLY A 6 47.19 21.58 -23.34
N ILE A 7 46.42 21.15 -22.35
CA ILE A 7 45.16 21.82 -22.01
C ILE A 7 45.48 23.11 -21.23
N ARG A 8 45.15 24.26 -21.83
CA ARG A 8 45.10 25.55 -21.12
C ARG A 8 44.16 25.40 -19.92
N LYS A 9 44.48 26.01 -18.78
CA LYS A 9 43.72 25.89 -17.51
C LYS A 9 42.19 26.05 -17.66
N ARG A 10 41.70 26.72 -18.72
CA ARG A 10 40.28 26.88 -19.06
C ARG A 10 39.60 25.60 -19.55
N ASP A 11 40.22 24.77 -20.39
CA ASP A 11 39.53 23.60 -20.96
C ASP A 11 39.47 22.43 -19.95
N LYS A 12 40.44 22.35 -19.02
CA LYS A 12 40.39 21.43 -17.87
C LYS A 12 39.20 21.74 -16.96
N VAL A 13 38.91 23.02 -16.73
CA VAL A 13 37.76 23.43 -15.92
C VAL A 13 36.45 23.25 -16.69
N ALA A 14 36.41 23.56 -17.98
CA ALA A 14 35.22 23.31 -18.80
C ALA A 14 34.86 21.81 -18.85
N LEU A 15 35.86 20.92 -18.96
CA LEU A 15 35.67 19.48 -18.94
C LEU A 15 35.21 18.97 -17.57
N ALA A 16 35.77 19.51 -16.47
CA ALA A 16 35.31 19.21 -15.12
C ALA A 16 33.85 19.66 -14.90
N LEU A 17 33.48 20.86 -15.34
CA LEU A 17 32.11 21.37 -15.26
C LEU A 17 31.14 20.54 -16.10
N GLY A 18 31.53 20.16 -17.32
CA GLY A 18 30.73 19.29 -18.20
C GLY A 18 30.49 17.91 -17.59
N PHE A 19 31.52 17.32 -16.97
CA PHE A 19 31.38 16.04 -16.27
C PHE A 19 30.42 16.14 -15.08
N ILE A 20 30.57 17.17 -14.23
CA ILE A 20 29.68 17.36 -13.08
C ILE A 20 28.23 17.62 -13.55
N PHE A 21 28.05 18.40 -14.62
CA PHE A 21 26.73 18.63 -15.22
C PHE A 21 26.10 17.32 -15.73
N LEU A 22 26.88 16.47 -16.40
CA LEU A 22 26.43 15.16 -16.85
C LEU A 22 26.01 14.27 -15.66
N VAL A 23 26.77 14.27 -14.56
CA VAL A 23 26.40 13.55 -13.34
C VAL A 23 25.09 14.08 -12.76
N ILE A 24 24.87 15.41 -12.74
CA ILE A 24 23.61 16.00 -12.26
C ILE A 24 22.43 15.56 -13.13
N VAL A 25 22.57 15.57 -14.46
CA VAL A 25 21.50 15.13 -15.37
C VAL A 25 21.15 13.66 -15.16
N LEU A 26 22.15 12.79 -15.07
CA LEU A 26 21.94 11.36 -14.80
C LEU A 26 21.32 11.11 -13.42
N ALA A 27 21.78 11.85 -12.42
CA ALA A 27 21.24 11.77 -11.06
C ALA A 27 19.78 12.23 -11.02
N ASN A 28 19.43 13.33 -11.69
CA ASN A 28 18.07 13.82 -11.78
C ASN A 28 17.15 12.81 -12.52
N TRP A 29 17.64 12.23 -13.62
CA TRP A 29 16.92 11.16 -14.30
C TRP A 29 16.68 9.95 -13.40
N PHE A 30 17.68 9.54 -12.61
CA PHE A 30 17.56 8.45 -11.64
C PHE A 30 16.57 8.79 -10.51
N VAL A 31 16.59 10.02 -9.97
CA VAL A 31 15.60 10.50 -8.98
C VAL A 31 14.20 10.38 -9.55
N ASN A 32 13.98 10.88 -10.77
CA ASN A 32 12.66 10.90 -11.38
C ASN A 32 12.14 9.47 -11.64
N TYR A 33 13.01 8.56 -12.08
CA TYR A 33 12.69 7.14 -12.22
C TYR A 33 12.35 6.49 -10.88
N SER A 34 13.16 6.72 -9.85
CA SER A 34 12.93 6.18 -8.50
C SER A 34 11.65 6.72 -7.85
N MET A 35 11.31 7.99 -8.10
CA MET A 35 10.09 8.61 -7.59
C MET A 35 8.83 7.95 -8.17
N LYS A 36 8.87 7.56 -9.45
CA LYS A 36 7.77 6.79 -10.07
C LYS A 36 7.59 5.41 -9.42
N GLN A 37 8.69 4.74 -9.05
CA GLN A 37 8.61 3.46 -8.33
C GLN A 37 8.01 3.63 -6.94
N VAL A 38 8.44 4.65 -6.18
CA VAL A 38 7.86 4.96 -4.86
C VAL A 38 6.36 5.24 -4.97
N SER A 39 5.93 6.02 -5.97
CA SER A 39 4.51 6.28 -6.23
C SER A 39 3.73 5.00 -6.54
N HIS A 40 4.29 4.09 -7.33
CA HIS A 40 3.66 2.79 -7.60
C HIS A 40 3.54 1.94 -6.33
N HIS A 41 4.57 1.89 -5.48
CA HIS A 41 4.51 1.15 -4.22
C HIS A 41 3.44 1.70 -3.28
N PHE A 42 3.29 3.03 -3.17
CA PHE A 42 2.20 3.63 -2.39
C PHE A 42 0.82 3.31 -2.96
N LYS A 43 0.68 3.36 -4.30
CA LYS A 43 -0.57 2.97 -4.97
C LYS A 43 -0.92 1.52 -4.66
N SER A 44 0.04 0.60 -4.71
CA SER A 44 -0.16 -0.80 -4.33
C SER A 44 -0.48 -0.99 -2.84
N VAL A 45 0.14 -0.24 -1.92
CA VAL A 45 -0.25 -0.29 -0.50
C VAL A 45 -1.71 0.11 -0.31
N TYR A 46 -2.16 1.13 -1.03
CA TYR A 46 -3.54 1.60 -0.96
C TYR A 46 -4.53 0.64 -1.65
N GLU A 47 -4.34 0.36 -2.94
CA GLU A 47 -5.27 -0.43 -3.76
C GLU A 47 -5.19 -1.94 -3.46
N ASP A 48 -3.99 -2.48 -3.24
CA ASP A 48 -3.79 -3.93 -3.12
C ASP A 48 -3.80 -4.43 -1.67
N ARG A 49 -3.68 -3.55 -0.65
CA ARG A 49 -3.60 -3.96 0.77
C ARG A 49 -4.59 -3.26 1.68
N LEU A 50 -4.75 -1.95 1.58
CA LEU A 50 -5.70 -1.22 2.42
C LEU A 50 -7.16 -1.53 2.05
N VAL A 51 -7.51 -1.48 0.75
CA VAL A 51 -8.88 -1.77 0.30
C VAL A 51 -9.30 -3.22 0.64
N PRO A 52 -8.48 -4.26 0.38
CA PRO A 52 -8.81 -5.63 0.78
C PRO A 52 -8.93 -5.81 2.30
N ALA A 53 -8.14 -5.08 3.11
CA ALA A 53 -8.28 -5.11 4.57
C ALA A 53 -9.62 -4.51 5.04
N LEU A 54 -10.09 -3.44 4.41
CA LEU A 54 -11.42 -2.87 4.68
C LEU A 54 -12.53 -3.84 4.26
N ASP A 55 -12.37 -4.51 3.12
CA ASP A 55 -13.31 -5.54 2.65
C ASP A 55 -13.40 -6.71 3.66
N ILE A 56 -12.27 -7.21 4.18
CA ILE A 56 -12.24 -8.23 5.26
C ILE A 56 -12.94 -7.72 6.53
N SER A 57 -12.66 -6.49 6.96
CA SER A 57 -13.31 -5.91 8.14
C SER A 57 -14.83 -5.82 7.97
N ALA A 58 -15.31 -5.42 6.79
CA ALA A 58 -16.74 -5.37 6.48
C ALA A 58 -17.39 -6.77 6.50
N ILE A 59 -16.67 -7.80 6.06
CA ILE A 59 -17.13 -9.19 6.17
C ILE A 59 -17.26 -9.60 7.64
N VAL A 60 -16.26 -9.30 8.47
CA VAL A 60 -16.28 -9.59 9.91
C VAL A 60 -17.47 -8.91 10.59
N GLU A 61 -17.62 -7.59 10.40
CA GLU A 61 -18.71 -6.80 10.98
C GLU A 61 -20.08 -7.40 10.63
N ARG A 62 -20.31 -7.71 9.34
CA ARG A 62 -21.57 -8.30 8.88
C ARG A 62 -21.80 -9.71 9.41
N SER A 63 -20.74 -10.48 9.56
CA SER A 63 -20.84 -11.84 10.13
C SER A 63 -21.25 -11.77 11.60
N TYR A 64 -20.69 -10.84 12.38
CA TYR A 64 -21.13 -10.57 13.76
C TYR A 64 -22.57 -10.06 13.81
N LYS A 65 -22.93 -9.13 12.93
CA LYS A 65 -24.32 -8.63 12.84
C LYS A 65 -25.30 -9.78 12.58
N ASN A 66 -25.00 -10.68 11.65
CA ASN A 66 -25.83 -11.85 11.39
C ASN A 66 -25.93 -12.79 12.61
N HIS A 67 -24.83 -12.93 13.36
CA HIS A 67 -24.83 -13.73 14.57
C HIS A 67 -25.77 -13.16 15.65
N LEU A 68 -25.74 -11.83 15.84
CA LEU A 68 -26.64 -11.12 16.77
C LEU A 68 -28.10 -11.15 16.30
N LEU A 69 -28.36 -10.88 15.02
CA LEU A 69 -29.71 -10.95 14.44
C LEU A 69 -30.31 -12.36 14.56
N LEU A 70 -29.47 -13.40 14.44
CA LEU A 70 -29.90 -14.78 14.63
C LEU A 70 -30.28 -15.06 16.08
N GLU A 71 -29.52 -14.52 17.05
CA GLU A 71 -29.87 -14.61 18.46
C GLU A 71 -31.20 -13.89 18.74
N GLU A 72 -31.37 -12.67 18.24
CA GLU A 72 -32.62 -11.89 18.34
C GLU A 72 -33.81 -12.64 17.74
N HIS A 73 -33.63 -13.26 16.56
CA HIS A 73 -34.65 -14.08 15.91
C HIS A 73 -35.08 -15.26 16.79
N ILE A 74 -34.16 -15.84 17.58
CA ILE A 74 -34.49 -16.92 18.52
C ILE A 74 -35.29 -16.40 19.71
N LEU A 75 -35.00 -15.18 20.19
CA LEU A 75 -35.58 -14.61 21.41
C LEU A 75 -36.94 -13.94 21.19
N THR A 76 -37.20 -13.44 20.00
CA THR A 76 -38.49 -12.83 19.63
C THR A 76 -39.58 -13.88 19.46
N ASP A 77 -40.81 -13.55 19.87
CA ASP A 77 -42.01 -14.36 19.62
C ASP A 77 -42.89 -13.82 18.47
N ASP A 78 -42.72 -12.55 18.09
CA ASP A 78 -43.43 -11.93 16.97
C ASP A 78 -42.94 -12.51 15.62
N THR A 79 -43.87 -13.10 14.87
CA THR A 79 -43.60 -13.70 13.56
C THR A 79 -43.20 -12.65 12.52
N THR A 80 -43.79 -11.45 12.59
CA THR A 80 -43.48 -10.35 11.66
C THR A 80 -42.04 -9.87 11.86
N GLU A 81 -41.62 -9.76 13.12
CA GLU A 81 -40.26 -9.38 13.46
C GLU A 81 -39.24 -10.48 13.09
N LYS A 82 -39.57 -11.76 13.27
CA LYS A 82 -38.74 -12.89 12.77
C LYS A 82 -38.51 -12.83 11.27
N GLU A 83 -39.57 -12.59 10.49
CA GLU A 83 -39.45 -12.46 9.03
C GLU A 83 -38.52 -11.30 8.63
N LYS A 84 -38.65 -10.15 9.31
CA LYS A 84 -37.76 -9.00 9.11
C LYS A 84 -36.30 -9.34 9.44
N LEU A 85 -36.03 -9.97 10.59
CA LEU A 85 -34.68 -10.35 11.01
C LEU A 85 -34.05 -11.35 10.03
N SER A 86 -34.82 -12.33 9.54
CA SER A 86 -34.39 -13.26 8.49
C SER A 86 -34.05 -12.54 7.18
N GLY A 87 -34.86 -11.54 6.80
CA GLY A 87 -34.59 -10.64 5.68
C GLY A 87 -33.27 -9.88 5.82
N ASP A 88 -33.02 -9.29 6.99
CA ASP A 88 -31.79 -8.55 7.29
C ASP A 88 -30.55 -9.47 7.24
N ILE A 89 -30.64 -10.69 7.76
CA ILE A 89 -29.59 -11.71 7.67
C ILE A 89 -29.28 -12.04 6.20
N SER A 90 -30.33 -12.25 5.38
CA SER A 90 -30.19 -12.52 3.94
C SER A 90 -29.55 -11.36 3.20
N GLN A 91 -29.90 -10.12 3.54
CA GLN A 91 -29.32 -8.93 2.94
C GLN A 91 -27.82 -8.80 3.25
N ASN A 92 -27.44 -8.95 4.52
CA ASN A 92 -26.03 -8.95 4.92
C ASN A 92 -25.25 -10.06 4.21
N GLN A 93 -25.84 -11.24 4.07
CA GLN A 93 -25.25 -12.37 3.37
C GLN A 93 -24.95 -12.06 1.90
N LYS A 94 -25.90 -11.44 1.17
CA LYS A 94 -25.69 -10.98 -0.21
C LYS A 94 -24.59 -9.91 -0.31
N GLN A 95 -24.49 -9.03 0.68
CA GLN A 95 -23.43 -8.03 0.73
C GLN A 95 -22.06 -8.68 0.96
N ILE A 96 -21.98 -9.68 1.84
CA ILE A 96 -20.75 -10.49 2.01
C ILE A 96 -20.39 -11.17 0.69
N ASP A 97 -21.35 -11.76 -0.03
CA ASP A 97 -21.10 -12.39 -1.34
C ASP A 97 -20.52 -11.38 -2.35
N SER A 98 -21.09 -10.18 -2.41
CA SER A 98 -20.59 -9.12 -3.29
C SER A 98 -19.16 -8.67 -2.94
N ILE A 99 -18.85 -8.57 -1.64
CA ILE A 99 -17.50 -8.21 -1.19
C ILE A 99 -16.51 -9.33 -1.52
N LEU A 100 -16.90 -10.59 -1.34
CA LEU A 100 -16.06 -11.74 -1.67
C LEU A 100 -15.73 -11.82 -3.16
N VAL A 101 -16.70 -11.62 -4.04
CA VAL A 101 -16.47 -11.59 -5.50
C VAL A 101 -15.45 -10.51 -5.87
N LYS A 102 -15.58 -9.32 -5.27
CA LYS A 102 -14.62 -8.22 -5.47
C LYS A 102 -13.23 -8.61 -4.96
N PHE A 103 -13.15 -9.19 -3.77
CA PHE A 103 -11.90 -9.62 -3.14
C PHE A 103 -11.20 -10.72 -3.96
N GLU A 104 -11.94 -11.70 -4.49
CA GLU A 104 -11.44 -12.76 -5.37
C GLU A 104 -10.91 -12.23 -6.71
N GLY A 105 -11.41 -11.09 -7.18
CA GLY A 105 -10.92 -10.40 -8.37
C GLY A 105 -9.59 -9.68 -8.19
N THR A 106 -9.05 -9.62 -6.97
CA THR A 106 -7.76 -8.96 -6.67
C THR A 106 -6.58 -9.92 -6.82
N TYR A 107 -5.36 -9.39 -6.79
CA TYR A 107 -4.15 -10.20 -6.81
C TYR A 107 -3.90 -10.84 -5.43
N LEU A 108 -4.21 -12.14 -5.31
CA LEU A 108 -4.03 -12.90 -4.08
C LEU A 108 -2.71 -13.71 -4.08
N THR A 109 -1.96 -13.57 -3.00
CA THR A 109 -0.82 -14.44 -2.67
C THR A 109 -1.27 -15.89 -2.43
N ILE A 110 -0.31 -16.81 -2.37
CA ILE A 110 -0.59 -18.24 -2.12
C ILE A 110 -1.28 -18.43 -0.77
N ASP A 111 -0.77 -17.75 0.27
CA ASP A 111 -1.31 -17.84 1.63
C ASP A 111 -2.71 -17.23 1.72
N GLU A 112 -2.96 -16.10 1.03
CA GLU A 112 -4.30 -15.50 0.97
C GLU A 112 -5.31 -16.42 0.30
N ARG A 113 -4.93 -17.07 -0.81
CA ARG A 113 -5.80 -18.05 -1.48
C ARG A 113 -6.14 -19.21 -0.55
N GLN A 114 -5.16 -19.72 0.18
CA GLN A 114 -5.39 -20.83 1.12
C GLN A 114 -6.33 -20.41 2.26
N SER A 115 -6.12 -19.24 2.86
CA SER A 115 -6.97 -18.72 3.92
C SER A 115 -8.38 -18.38 3.44
N LEU A 116 -8.51 -17.85 2.21
CA LEU A 116 -9.81 -17.57 1.59
C LEU A 116 -10.62 -18.85 1.32
N GLU A 117 -9.97 -19.90 0.82
CA GLU A 117 -10.63 -21.20 0.63
C GLU A 117 -11.05 -21.83 1.96
N ASN A 118 -10.23 -21.71 3.01
CA ASN A 118 -10.59 -22.14 4.36
C ASN A 118 -11.80 -21.34 4.89
N TYR A 119 -11.81 -20.02 4.69
CA TYR A 119 -12.94 -19.17 5.02
C TYR A 119 -14.22 -19.60 4.29
N LYS A 120 -14.17 -19.86 2.99
CA LYS A 120 -15.35 -20.28 2.19
C LYS A 120 -15.93 -21.60 2.70
N LYS A 121 -15.09 -22.56 3.07
CA LYS A 121 -15.52 -23.82 3.69
C LYS A 121 -16.19 -23.60 5.05
N ALA A 122 -15.55 -22.81 5.93
CA ALA A 122 -16.11 -22.49 7.24
C ALA A 122 -17.44 -21.73 7.12
N ARG A 123 -17.54 -20.82 6.15
CA ARG A 123 -18.76 -20.08 5.82
C ARG A 123 -19.88 -20.98 5.37
N GLN A 124 -19.62 -21.91 4.45
CA GLN A 124 -20.64 -22.84 3.98
C GLN A 124 -21.21 -23.68 5.13
N ASN A 125 -20.35 -24.14 6.04
CA ASN A 125 -20.77 -24.84 7.25
C ASN A 125 -21.64 -23.94 8.15
N LEU A 126 -21.19 -22.70 8.43
CA LEU A 126 -21.96 -21.74 9.23
C LEU A 126 -23.33 -21.47 8.62
N LEU A 127 -23.43 -21.24 7.31
CA LEU A 127 -24.73 -20.99 6.64
C LEU A 127 -25.68 -22.17 6.76
N THR A 128 -25.16 -23.39 6.64
CA THR A 128 -25.95 -24.62 6.82
C THR A 128 -26.53 -24.67 8.24
N VAL A 129 -25.71 -24.38 9.25
CA VAL A 129 -26.14 -24.33 10.65
C VAL A 129 -27.12 -23.18 10.92
N GLN A 130 -26.85 -21.98 10.40
CA GLN A 130 -27.72 -20.81 10.56
C GLN A 130 -29.10 -21.04 9.96
N ASN A 131 -29.18 -21.61 8.75
CA ASN A 131 -30.45 -21.93 8.09
C ASN A 131 -31.26 -22.97 8.89
N ALA A 132 -30.58 -23.96 9.48
CA ALA A 132 -31.25 -24.92 10.36
C ALA A 132 -31.82 -24.25 11.62
N ILE A 133 -31.07 -23.33 12.24
CA ILE A 133 -31.51 -22.57 13.41
C ILE A 133 -32.69 -21.66 13.07
N LEU A 134 -32.64 -20.93 11.96
CA LEU A 134 -33.73 -20.07 11.48
C LEU A 134 -35.02 -20.89 11.26
N SER A 135 -34.90 -22.06 10.63
CA SER A 135 -36.04 -22.98 10.44
C SER A 135 -36.62 -23.50 11.77
N GLN A 136 -35.76 -23.88 12.72
CA GLN A 136 -36.21 -24.31 14.05
C GLN A 136 -36.93 -23.19 14.81
N SER A 137 -36.39 -21.97 14.76
CA SER A 137 -36.95 -20.80 15.44
C SER A 137 -38.26 -20.33 14.79
N GLY A 138 -38.37 -20.41 13.46
CA GLY A 138 -39.60 -20.08 12.72
C GLY A 138 -40.75 -21.06 13.01
N ASN A 139 -40.45 -22.34 13.24
CA ASN A 139 -41.43 -23.35 13.65
C ASN A 139 -41.78 -23.33 15.14
N LEU A 140 -41.53 -22.21 15.85
CA LEU A 140 -41.75 -22.03 17.29
C LEU A 140 -41.04 -23.06 18.19
N ASN A 141 -40.00 -23.74 17.68
CA ASN A 141 -39.18 -24.65 18.47
C ASN A 141 -37.97 -23.92 19.08
N THR A 142 -38.28 -22.91 19.90
CA THR A 142 -37.30 -21.97 20.47
C THR A 142 -36.25 -22.69 21.33
N VAL A 143 -36.63 -23.76 22.04
CA VAL A 143 -35.70 -24.55 22.86
C VAL A 143 -34.65 -25.26 22.00
N ALA A 144 -35.07 -25.90 20.89
CA ALA A 144 -34.14 -26.55 19.98
C ALA A 144 -33.26 -25.51 19.27
N ALA A 145 -33.84 -24.41 18.80
CA ALA A 145 -33.10 -23.33 18.14
C ALA A 145 -32.01 -22.74 19.06
N LYS A 146 -32.34 -22.45 20.32
CA LYS A 146 -31.38 -21.95 21.32
C LYS A 146 -30.27 -22.95 21.61
N LYS A 147 -30.58 -24.24 21.71
CA LYS A 147 -29.58 -25.30 21.90
C LYS A 147 -28.64 -25.38 20.69
N SER A 148 -29.17 -25.38 19.47
CA SER A 148 -28.41 -25.41 18.22
C SER A 148 -27.50 -24.18 18.08
N PHE A 149 -28.01 -23.00 18.43
CA PHE A 149 -27.24 -21.75 18.45
C PHE A 149 -26.05 -21.81 19.41
N ASN A 150 -26.30 -22.16 20.68
CA ASN A 150 -25.25 -22.21 21.71
C ASN A 150 -24.18 -23.28 21.47
N THR A 151 -24.48 -24.28 20.64
CA THR A 151 -23.56 -25.39 20.33
C THR A 151 -22.97 -25.24 18.93
N ALA A 152 -23.66 -25.77 17.91
CA ALA A 152 -23.19 -25.77 16.53
C ALA A 152 -23.06 -24.36 15.95
N GLY A 153 -23.96 -23.43 16.32
CA GLY A 153 -23.95 -22.05 15.85
C GLY A 153 -22.69 -21.31 16.29
N ASN A 154 -22.45 -21.23 17.59
CA ASN A 154 -21.25 -20.61 18.17
C ASN A 154 -19.96 -21.29 17.69
N ALA A 155 -19.90 -22.62 17.67
CA ALA A 155 -18.72 -23.33 17.21
C ALA A 155 -18.40 -23.03 15.73
N SER A 156 -19.42 -23.05 14.86
CA SER A 156 -19.24 -22.75 13.44
C SER A 156 -18.88 -21.28 13.20
N PHE A 157 -19.40 -20.38 14.03
CA PHE A 157 -19.04 -18.96 13.98
C PHE A 157 -17.59 -18.73 14.38
N GLN A 158 -17.11 -19.35 15.46
CA GLN A 158 -15.70 -19.26 15.85
C GLN A 158 -14.76 -19.84 14.78
N LEU A 159 -15.14 -20.96 14.15
CA LEU A 159 -14.37 -21.54 13.04
C LEU A 159 -14.30 -20.62 11.81
N LEU A 160 -15.31 -19.76 11.58
CA LEU A 160 -15.29 -18.75 10.52
C LEU A 160 -14.26 -17.65 10.78
N LEU A 161 -14.07 -17.25 12.04
CA LEU A 161 -13.24 -16.10 12.39
C LEU A 161 -11.75 -16.35 12.21
N ASN A 162 -11.29 -17.58 12.43
CA ASN A 162 -9.87 -17.95 12.29
C ASN A 162 -9.28 -17.59 10.91
N PRO A 163 -9.84 -18.07 9.78
CA PRO A 163 -9.30 -17.73 8.47
C PRO A 163 -9.45 -16.25 8.11
N LEU A 164 -10.46 -15.54 8.65
CA LEU A 164 -10.56 -14.08 8.50
C LEU A 164 -9.46 -13.33 9.25
N HIS A 165 -9.11 -13.80 10.45
CA HIS A 165 -7.98 -13.27 11.22
C HIS A 165 -6.66 -13.50 10.48
N ASP A 166 -6.45 -14.69 9.92
CA ASP A 166 -5.27 -15.00 9.12
C ASP A 166 -5.17 -14.09 7.88
N LEU A 167 -6.27 -13.90 7.14
CA LEU A 167 -6.34 -12.95 6.03
C LEU A 167 -5.96 -11.53 6.46
N SER A 168 -6.53 -11.04 7.57
CA SER A 168 -6.22 -9.71 8.10
C SER A 168 -4.75 -9.57 8.51
N LYS A 169 -4.15 -10.61 9.10
CA LYS A 169 -2.74 -10.62 9.51
C LYS A 169 -1.79 -10.62 8.31
N ILE A 170 -2.15 -11.34 7.24
CA ILE A 170 -1.38 -11.32 5.99
C ILE A 170 -1.39 -9.90 5.38
N GLN A 171 -2.54 -9.21 5.36
CA GLN A 171 -2.60 -7.82 4.89
C GLN A 171 -1.69 -6.88 5.70
N GLY A 172 -1.67 -7.02 7.03
CA GLY A 172 -0.81 -6.22 7.90
C GLY A 172 0.67 -6.45 7.66
N THR A 173 1.08 -7.72 7.54
CA THR A 173 2.49 -8.09 7.29
C THR A 173 2.97 -7.54 5.94
N ILE A 174 2.22 -7.78 4.86
CA ILE A 174 2.61 -7.31 3.52
C ILE A 174 2.58 -5.77 3.44
N GLY A 175 1.60 -5.13 4.10
CA GLY A 175 1.55 -3.66 4.21
C GLY A 175 2.80 -3.06 4.86
N HIS A 176 3.29 -3.67 5.95
CA HIS A 176 4.53 -3.25 6.60
C HIS A 176 5.77 -3.44 5.72
N GLU A 177 5.87 -4.55 4.99
CA GLU A 177 7.00 -4.80 4.08
C GLU A 177 7.05 -3.79 2.93
N LEU A 178 5.89 -3.45 2.36
CA LEU A 178 5.77 -2.44 1.31
C LEU A 178 6.14 -1.04 1.83
N LEU A 179 5.67 -0.67 3.02
CA LEU A 179 6.00 0.60 3.66
C LEU A 179 7.51 0.71 3.93
N ASN A 180 8.11 -0.31 4.54
CA ASN A 180 9.55 -0.36 4.80
C ASN A 180 10.38 -0.27 3.49
N SER A 181 9.89 -0.85 2.40
CA SER A 181 10.53 -0.76 1.09
C SER A 181 10.44 0.65 0.50
N ALA A 182 9.28 1.29 0.61
CA ALA A 182 9.08 2.69 0.20
C ALA A 182 9.96 3.65 1.01
N GLU A 183 10.08 3.46 2.32
CA GLU A 183 10.95 4.28 3.18
C GLU A 183 12.43 4.15 2.82
N ARG A 184 12.91 2.91 2.59
CA ARG A 184 14.29 2.68 2.13
C ARG A 184 14.58 3.42 0.83
N GLN A 185 13.66 3.35 -0.14
CA GLN A 185 13.84 4.02 -1.42
C GLN A 185 13.74 5.54 -1.30
N MET A 186 12.85 6.06 -0.43
CA MET A 186 12.78 7.49 -0.12
C MET A 186 14.07 8.00 0.52
N ASN A 187 14.67 7.25 1.45
CA ASN A 187 15.94 7.61 2.08
C ASN A 187 17.08 7.65 1.05
N PHE A 188 17.11 6.70 0.12
CA PHE A 188 18.06 6.73 -0.99
C PHE A 188 17.88 7.97 -1.88
N ILE A 189 16.63 8.33 -2.22
CA ILE A 189 16.33 9.54 -3.00
C ILE A 189 16.79 10.81 -2.26
N LYS A 190 16.55 10.90 -0.95
CA LYS A 190 16.99 12.05 -0.14
C LYS A 190 18.51 12.21 -0.15
N LEU A 191 19.26 11.12 0.02
CA LEU A 191 20.72 11.13 -0.03
C LEU A 191 21.22 11.59 -1.41
N LEU A 192 20.67 11.02 -2.48
CA LEU A 192 21.08 11.34 -3.84
C LEU A 192 20.72 12.80 -4.21
N THR A 193 19.55 13.28 -3.82
CA THR A 193 19.13 14.68 -4.02
C THR A 193 20.04 15.65 -3.26
N THR A 194 20.41 15.33 -2.01
CA THR A 194 21.34 16.15 -1.21
C THR A 194 22.70 16.26 -1.90
N LEU A 195 23.21 15.15 -2.44
CA LEU A 195 24.48 15.12 -3.18
C LEU A 195 24.40 15.96 -4.45
N VAL A 196 23.32 15.86 -5.22
CA VAL A 196 23.09 16.67 -6.43
C VAL A 196 23.08 18.17 -6.11
N ILE A 197 22.39 18.57 -5.03
CA ILE A 197 22.36 19.97 -4.59
C ILE A 197 23.78 20.43 -4.21
N ALA A 198 24.53 19.63 -3.45
CA ALA A 198 25.90 19.96 -3.09
C ALA A 198 26.80 20.14 -4.34
N MET A 199 26.69 19.24 -5.32
CA MET A 199 27.41 19.36 -6.59
C MET A 199 27.03 20.62 -7.38
N ALA A 200 25.73 20.96 -7.41
CA ALA A 200 25.25 22.17 -8.07
C ALA A 200 25.81 23.44 -7.42
N VAL A 201 25.89 23.50 -6.08
CA VAL A 201 26.52 24.61 -5.36
C VAL A 201 28.01 24.73 -5.70
N ILE A 202 28.74 23.60 -5.75
CA ILE A 202 30.16 23.59 -6.13
C ILE A 202 30.35 24.13 -7.55
N ILE A 203 29.50 23.73 -8.51
CA ILE A 203 29.52 24.28 -9.88
C ILE A 203 29.28 25.78 -9.87
N ALA A 204 28.27 26.25 -9.15
CA ALA A 204 27.95 27.68 -9.10
C ALA A 204 29.13 28.52 -8.60
N LEU A 205 29.84 28.03 -7.57
CA LEU A 205 31.05 28.67 -7.03
C LEU A 205 32.22 28.63 -8.03
N LEU A 206 32.45 27.49 -8.70
CA LEU A 206 33.50 27.36 -9.72
C LEU A 206 33.25 28.30 -10.90
N VAL A 207 32.02 28.39 -11.39
CA VAL A 207 31.65 29.31 -12.48
C VAL A 207 31.83 30.77 -12.04
N ALA A 208 31.40 31.14 -10.82
CA ALA A 208 31.54 32.49 -10.29
C ALA A 208 33.02 32.94 -10.19
N THR A 209 33.89 32.07 -9.65
CA THR A 209 35.33 32.35 -9.52
C THR A 209 36.04 32.47 -10.88
N LEU A 210 35.64 31.65 -11.86
CA LEU A 210 36.22 31.68 -13.20
C LEU A 210 35.80 32.94 -13.98
N LEU A 211 34.54 33.36 -13.85
CA LEU A 211 34.05 34.62 -14.40
C LEU A 211 34.81 35.83 -13.82
N GLN A 212 35.00 35.89 -12.49
CA GLN A 212 35.77 36.97 -11.86
C GLN A 212 37.24 37.01 -12.32
N THR A 213 37.90 35.85 -12.42
CA THR A 213 39.29 35.77 -12.88
C THR A 213 39.44 36.20 -14.33
N SER A 214 38.48 35.83 -15.20
CA SER A 214 38.48 36.25 -16.60
C SER A 214 38.32 37.77 -16.79
N ARG A 215 37.49 38.42 -15.95
CA ARG A 215 37.32 39.88 -15.97
C ARG A 215 38.61 40.61 -15.57
N LYS A 216 39.30 40.14 -14.52
CA LYS A 216 40.59 40.74 -14.07
C LYS A 216 41.69 40.64 -15.12
N LEU A 217 41.76 39.54 -15.87
CA LEU A 217 42.78 39.38 -16.93
C LEU A 217 42.54 40.30 -18.14
N ASN A 218 41.28 40.63 -18.46
CA ASN A 218 40.97 41.56 -19.54
C ASN A 218 41.21 43.03 -19.17
N SER A 219 41.19 43.42 -17.88
CA SER A 219 41.45 44.81 -17.47
C SER A 219 42.93 45.17 -17.35
N ILE A 220 43.84 44.19 -17.29
CA ILE A 220 45.29 44.44 -17.12
C ILE A 220 45.98 44.76 -18.47
N LYS A 221 45.32 44.50 -19.61
CA LYS A 221 45.93 44.65 -20.95
C LYS A 221 45.85 46.06 -21.55
N GLN A 222 45.52 47.10 -20.77
CA GLN A 222 45.31 48.47 -21.24
C GLN A 222 46.25 49.54 -20.63
N GLN A 223 47.44 49.19 -20.18
CA GLN A 223 48.47 50.21 -19.90
C GLN A 223 49.45 50.34 -21.07
N ASN A 224 49.10 51.19 -22.02
CA ASN A 224 50.04 51.73 -23.00
C ASN A 224 51.06 52.61 -22.25
N PHE A 225 52.20 52.04 -21.88
CA PHE A 225 53.35 52.84 -21.45
C PHE A 225 53.93 53.56 -22.68
N ARG A 226 53.65 54.85 -22.80
CA ARG A 226 54.42 55.76 -23.65
C ARG A 226 55.61 56.24 -22.83
N LEU A 227 56.81 55.76 -23.16
CA LEU A 227 58.05 56.37 -22.73
C LEU A 227 58.44 57.43 -23.78
N ASN A 228 58.72 58.65 -23.30
CA ASN A 228 59.23 59.78 -24.09
C ASN A 228 60.53 59.43 -24.81
#